data_AF-A0A7C4WBG6-F1
#
_entry.id   AF-A0A7C4WBG6-F1
#
_cell.length_a   1.000
_cell.length_b   1.000
_cell.length_c   1.000
_cell.angle_alpha   90.00
_cell.angle_beta   90.00
_cell.angle_gamma   90.00
#
_symmetry.space_group_name_H-M   'P 1'
#
loop_
_entity.id
_entity.type
_entity.pdbx_description
1 polymer ?
#
loop_
_entity_poly.entity_id
_entity_poly.type
_entity_poly.pdbx_seq_one_letter_code
_entity_poly.pdbx_strand_id
1 'polypeptide(L)'
;MPRELPHTGVKRSPQFPGSPSDRALAELAMSRRFLSSVLLLLSTAGLILGGLARWGWARVAPPTILAFQGPEGQISLHRIGPAQWRIEASSPLDMAFAEGVLDGLDAAPLLIFRRAAAYGRLQALIGPEAAPADGWVQRTSLPTLIQTAWDRLDEATRARLSAYADGVNAAWGQGLPWNRRLPRPDPLARPWRPQDSIAVAVGLALAHPGWMEAEISVAISSLPDPLRASLTDPRWVSAVPVSSASMRETAWRIWATAGAAPEIGLFRGCWEGTGFRLHAMAAPVLPLPWRAEWIGEELRLRWPGIPGALARLTSSDGRWLQPEPGSGDPLERLEELAGVILAGEGSSPLWIWTAASRDWPSCSVARASHREVLLGLPPQDWLQRRVHGMLRRWEGDMEARSASALVYAVWRREVLRAALQAELGEEGLRRLLARRPAETVLTAWLAQGEGREPILQEAYRQALVWIGRRYGDLHTIWEWGKAHAAPLRILGWPLHAEIPVGGDERDIWPTPIDPVRPYWTAFWPALTVRSGSEVKVETAPTPWWWPWP
;
A
#
# COMPACT_ATOMS: atom_id res chain seq x y z
N MET A 1 -30.11 70.24 57.19
CA MET A 1 -30.88 69.24 57.99
C MET A 1 -32.29 69.75 58.14
N PRO A 2 -33.36 68.92 58.12
CA PRO A 2 -33.48 67.48 58.40
C PRO A 2 -33.72 66.65 57.11
N ARG A 3 -33.39 65.35 56.97
CA ARG A 3 -33.70 64.08 57.69
C ARG A 3 -35.07 63.46 57.29
N GLU A 4 -34.97 62.21 56.83
CA GLU A 4 -35.97 61.12 56.76
C GLU A 4 -36.53 60.67 55.39
N LEU A 5 -36.10 59.44 55.02
CA LEU A 5 -36.78 58.41 54.21
C LEU A 5 -37.97 57.81 55.00
N PRO A 6 -38.78 56.84 54.52
CA PRO A 6 -38.95 56.21 53.19
C PRO A 6 -40.45 56.16 52.77
N HIS A 7 -40.81 55.56 51.62
CA HIS A 7 -41.98 54.67 51.53
C HIS A 7 -42.07 53.95 50.16
N THR A 8 -42.61 52.75 50.25
CA THR A 8 -42.55 51.60 49.36
C THR A 8 -43.68 51.54 48.33
N GLY A 9 -43.33 51.11 47.11
CA GLY A 9 -44.03 50.06 46.33
C GLY A 9 -45.51 50.21 45.98
N VAL A 10 -45.80 50.44 44.69
CA VAL A 10 -46.97 49.87 44.00
C VAL A 10 -46.55 49.35 42.62
N LYS A 11 -46.93 48.10 42.36
CA LYS A 11 -46.68 47.26 41.18
C LYS A 11 -47.14 47.93 39.87
N ARG A 12 -46.30 47.90 38.84
CA ARG A 12 -46.76 47.78 37.44
C ARG A 12 -46.35 46.40 36.93
N SER A 13 -47.35 45.60 36.57
CA SER A 13 -47.22 44.30 35.94
C SER A 13 -46.43 44.40 34.62
N PRO A 14 -45.47 43.52 34.33
CA PRO A 14 -44.95 43.41 32.97
C PRO A 14 -46.07 42.85 32.07
N GLN A 15 -46.40 43.57 31.00
CA GLN A 15 -47.27 43.08 29.94
C GLN A 15 -46.67 41.79 29.37
N PHE A 16 -47.43 40.69 29.42
CA PHE A 16 -47.14 39.51 28.63
C PHE A 16 -47.17 39.91 27.14
N PRO A 17 -46.19 39.50 26.31
CA PRO A 17 -46.25 39.76 24.88
C PRO A 17 -47.49 39.06 24.30
N GLY A 18 -48.29 39.83 23.56
CA GLY A 18 -49.51 39.34 22.91
C GLY A 18 -49.24 38.14 22.00
N SER A 19 -50.27 37.31 21.82
CA SER A 19 -50.28 36.19 20.88
C SER A 19 -49.69 36.62 19.52
N PRO A 20 -48.80 35.83 18.91
CA PRO A 20 -48.23 36.18 17.61
C PRO A 20 -49.36 36.44 16.62
N SER A 21 -49.29 37.56 15.90
CA SER A 21 -50.31 37.92 14.90
C SER A 21 -50.49 36.79 13.88
N ASP A 22 -51.71 36.61 13.35
CA ASP A 22 -52.01 35.56 12.37
C ASP A 22 -51.06 35.57 11.17
N ARG A 23 -50.50 36.74 10.81
CA ARG A 23 -49.44 36.87 9.79
C ARG A 23 -48.12 36.19 10.18
N ALA A 24 -47.67 36.33 11.42
CA ALA A 24 -46.43 35.70 11.89
C ALA A 24 -46.57 34.17 11.99
N LEU A 25 -47.75 33.68 12.40
CA LEU A 25 -48.07 32.24 12.37
C LEU A 25 -48.16 31.71 10.93
N ALA A 26 -48.70 32.50 9.99
CA ALA A 26 -48.75 32.14 8.57
C ALA A 26 -47.35 32.11 7.93
N GLU A 27 -46.46 33.04 8.23
CA GLU A 27 -45.07 33.04 7.73
C GLU A 27 -44.24 31.88 8.29
N LEU A 28 -44.40 31.54 9.58
CA LEU A 28 -43.78 30.35 10.18
C LEU A 28 -44.32 29.04 9.60
N ALA A 29 -45.62 28.98 9.29
CA ALA A 29 -46.22 27.83 8.61
C ALA A 29 -45.74 27.71 7.14
N MET A 30 -45.59 28.83 6.45
CA MET A 30 -45.14 28.88 5.05
C MET A 30 -43.65 28.52 4.91
N SER A 31 -42.80 28.99 5.81
CA SER A 31 -41.38 28.61 5.90
C SER A 31 -41.18 27.14 6.28
N ARG A 32 -42.00 26.60 7.19
CA ARG A 32 -42.00 25.15 7.49
C ARG A 32 -42.43 24.32 6.27
N ARG A 33 -43.49 24.71 5.56
CA ARG A 33 -43.94 24.03 4.34
C ARG A 33 -42.87 24.06 3.25
N PHE A 34 -42.22 25.21 3.05
CA PHE A 34 -41.11 25.36 2.11
C PHE A 34 -39.93 24.45 2.47
N LEU A 35 -39.51 24.43 3.74
CA LEU A 35 -38.43 23.57 4.21
C LEU A 35 -38.77 22.08 4.07
N SER A 36 -40.00 21.68 4.38
CA SER A 36 -40.48 20.31 4.19
C SER A 36 -40.51 19.91 2.71
N SER A 37 -40.93 20.81 1.81
CA SER A 37 -40.91 20.56 0.36
C SER A 37 -39.49 20.41 -0.19
N VAL A 38 -38.54 21.23 0.28
CA VAL A 38 -37.12 21.11 -0.09
C VAL A 38 -36.54 19.78 0.41
N LEU A 39 -36.79 19.42 1.68
CA LEU A 39 -36.32 18.15 2.24
C LEU A 39 -36.92 16.93 1.52
N LEU A 40 -38.20 17.00 1.13
CA LEU A 40 -38.87 15.95 0.37
C LEU A 40 -38.27 15.81 -1.03
N LEU A 41 -38.00 16.93 -1.72
CA LEU A 41 -37.33 16.97 -3.02
C LEU A 41 -35.91 16.39 -2.95
N LEU A 42 -35.13 16.76 -1.93
CA LEU A 42 -33.79 16.20 -1.72
C LEU A 42 -33.84 14.70 -1.41
N SER A 43 -34.82 14.26 -0.62
CA SER A 43 -35.01 12.84 -0.30
C SER A 43 -35.44 12.03 -1.53
N THR A 44 -36.36 12.55 -2.34
CA THR A 44 -36.78 11.90 -3.59
C THR A 44 -35.67 11.90 -4.62
N ALA A 45 -34.93 12.99 -4.79
CA ALA A 45 -33.74 13.02 -5.63
C ALA A 45 -32.68 12.01 -5.15
N GLY A 46 -32.46 11.91 -3.83
CA GLY A 46 -31.56 10.92 -3.22
C GLY A 46 -32.02 9.48 -3.45
N LEU A 47 -33.33 9.20 -3.36
CA LEU A 47 -33.90 7.88 -3.66
C LEU A 47 -33.82 7.54 -5.15
N ILE A 48 -34.04 8.51 -6.03
CA ILE A 48 -33.91 8.34 -7.49
C ILE A 48 -32.44 8.10 -7.85
N LEU A 49 -31.51 8.90 -7.33
CA LEU A 49 -30.08 8.71 -7.53
C LEU A 49 -29.59 7.39 -6.95
N GLY A 50 -30.02 7.03 -5.74
CA GLY A 50 -29.72 5.74 -5.12
C GLY A 50 -30.32 4.56 -5.89
N GLY A 51 -31.53 4.72 -6.42
CA GLY A 51 -32.21 3.74 -7.27
C GLY A 51 -31.51 3.56 -8.63
N LEU A 52 -31.13 4.66 -9.28
CA LEU A 52 -30.36 4.65 -10.54
C LEU A 52 -28.95 4.07 -10.34
N ALA A 53 -28.29 4.41 -9.23
CA ALA A 53 -27.02 3.80 -8.84
C ALA A 53 -27.19 2.29 -8.63
N ARG A 54 -28.17 1.86 -7.83
CA ARG A 54 -28.45 0.43 -7.58
C ARG A 54 -28.82 -0.33 -8.86
N TRP A 55 -29.62 0.28 -9.74
CA TRP A 55 -30.03 -0.29 -11.03
C TRP A 55 -28.86 -0.39 -12.01
N GLY A 56 -28.01 0.64 -12.09
CA GLY A 56 -26.77 0.60 -12.85
C GLY A 56 -25.81 -0.46 -12.31
N TRP A 57 -25.67 -0.58 -10.99
CA TRP A 57 -24.81 -1.56 -10.34
C TRP A 57 -25.27 -3.01 -10.58
N ALA A 58 -26.58 -3.28 -10.53
CA ALA A 58 -27.13 -4.62 -10.77
C ALA A 58 -26.89 -5.13 -12.21
N ARG A 59 -26.73 -4.23 -13.19
CA ARG A 59 -26.34 -4.59 -14.56
C ARG A 59 -24.83 -4.65 -14.80
N VAL A 60 -24.04 -4.17 -13.84
CA VAL A 60 -22.57 -4.20 -13.88
C VAL A 60 -22.02 -5.32 -12.98
N ALA A 61 -22.89 -6.02 -12.23
CA ALA A 61 -22.49 -7.20 -11.48
C ALA A 61 -21.88 -8.22 -12.45
N PRO A 62 -20.58 -8.52 -12.33
CA PRO A 62 -19.91 -9.41 -13.25
C PRO A 62 -20.58 -10.79 -13.21
N PRO A 63 -20.69 -11.49 -14.35
CA PRO A 63 -21.26 -12.82 -14.38
C PRO A 63 -20.56 -13.73 -13.38
N THR A 64 -21.35 -14.58 -12.73
CA THR A 64 -20.88 -15.56 -11.74
C THR A 64 -20.13 -16.73 -12.36
N ILE A 65 -20.36 -16.98 -13.66
CA ILE A 65 -19.66 -17.98 -14.45
C ILE A 65 -19.21 -17.34 -15.76
N LEU A 66 -17.94 -17.51 -16.12
CA LEU A 66 -17.43 -17.22 -17.44
C LEU A 66 -16.97 -18.53 -18.09
N ALA A 67 -17.33 -18.74 -19.35
CA ALA A 67 -16.90 -19.90 -20.12
C ALA A 67 -16.07 -19.44 -21.31
N PHE A 68 -14.94 -20.11 -21.54
CA PHE A 68 -14.04 -19.84 -22.64
C PHE A 68 -13.65 -21.13 -23.35
N GLN A 69 -13.36 -21.01 -24.64
CA GLN A 69 -12.66 -22.06 -25.38
C GLN A 69 -11.16 -21.80 -25.24
N GLY A 70 -10.48 -22.64 -24.49
CA GLY A 70 -9.03 -22.63 -24.35
C GLY A 70 -8.34 -23.31 -25.54
N PRO A 71 -7.00 -23.32 -25.55
CA PRO A 71 -6.20 -23.98 -26.58
C PRO A 71 -6.48 -25.49 -26.74
N GLU A 72 -6.79 -26.18 -25.63
CA GLU A 72 -6.91 -27.64 -25.61
C GLU A 72 -8.29 -28.13 -25.13
N GLY A 73 -9.05 -27.28 -24.44
CA GLY A 73 -10.34 -27.67 -23.88
C GLY A 73 -11.25 -26.50 -23.51
N GLN A 74 -12.38 -26.83 -22.88
CA GLN A 74 -13.25 -25.82 -22.29
C GLN A 74 -12.70 -25.36 -20.94
N ILE A 75 -12.86 -24.07 -20.67
CA ILE A 75 -12.47 -23.41 -19.44
C ILE A 75 -13.71 -22.80 -18.80
N SER A 76 -13.92 -23.06 -17.51
CA SER A 76 -14.97 -22.44 -16.71
C SER A 76 -14.36 -21.68 -15.53
N LEU A 77 -14.75 -20.41 -15.37
CA LEU A 77 -14.33 -19.55 -14.27
C LEU A 77 -15.54 -19.24 -13.40
N HIS A 78 -15.54 -19.74 -12.17
CA HIS A 78 -16.63 -19.54 -11.22
C HIS A 78 -16.23 -18.52 -10.17
N ARG A 79 -16.96 -17.41 -10.09
CA ARG A 79 -16.75 -16.40 -9.06
C ARG A 79 -17.28 -16.92 -7.73
N ILE A 80 -16.41 -17.00 -6.72
CA ILE A 80 -16.76 -17.50 -5.37
C ILE A 80 -16.68 -16.43 -4.28
N GLY A 81 -16.14 -15.25 -4.59
CA GLY A 81 -16.08 -14.10 -3.69
C GLY A 81 -15.50 -12.88 -4.40
N PRO A 82 -15.27 -11.78 -3.65
CA PRO A 82 -14.48 -10.66 -4.14
C PRO A 82 -13.09 -11.17 -4.54
N ALA A 83 -12.79 -11.07 -5.84
CA ALA A 83 -11.52 -11.35 -6.49
C ALA A 83 -11.06 -12.81 -6.38
N GLN A 84 -11.98 -13.67 -5.97
CA GLN A 84 -11.76 -15.09 -5.81
C GLN A 84 -12.52 -15.83 -6.90
N TRP A 85 -11.77 -16.64 -7.64
CA TRP A 85 -12.25 -17.44 -8.75
C TRP A 85 -11.84 -18.89 -8.55
N ARG A 86 -12.77 -19.80 -8.81
CA ARG A 86 -12.45 -21.20 -9.03
C ARG A 86 -12.29 -21.39 -10.54
N ILE A 87 -11.16 -21.96 -10.93
CA ILE A 87 -10.80 -22.23 -12.33
C ILE A 87 -10.97 -23.71 -12.58
N GLU A 88 -11.74 -24.06 -13.60
CA GLU A 88 -11.83 -25.41 -14.16
C GLU A 88 -11.18 -25.38 -15.55
N ALA A 89 -10.02 -26.03 -15.67
CA ALA A 89 -9.22 -26.10 -16.89
C ALA A 89 -8.61 -27.49 -17.02
N SER A 90 -8.54 -28.02 -18.24
CA SER A 90 -8.19 -29.43 -18.49
C SER A 90 -6.70 -29.66 -18.69
N SER A 91 -5.92 -28.59 -18.91
CA SER A 91 -4.50 -28.67 -19.21
C SER A 91 -3.71 -27.46 -18.72
N PRO A 92 -2.36 -27.55 -18.71
CA PRO A 92 -1.53 -26.40 -18.34
C PRO A 92 -1.65 -25.19 -19.26
N LEU A 93 -1.98 -25.38 -20.55
CA LEU A 93 -2.20 -24.28 -21.50
C LEU A 93 -3.56 -23.63 -21.29
N ASP A 94 -4.60 -24.43 -21.07
CA ASP A 94 -5.93 -23.91 -20.70
C ASP A 94 -5.87 -23.13 -19.38
N MET A 95 -5.10 -23.61 -18.40
CA MET A 95 -4.87 -22.91 -17.14
C MET A 95 -4.17 -21.57 -17.38
N ALA A 96 -3.10 -21.53 -18.18
CA ALA A 96 -2.42 -20.27 -18.49
C ALA A 96 -3.34 -19.25 -19.20
N PHE A 97 -4.20 -19.73 -20.12
CA PHE A 97 -5.22 -18.89 -20.74
C PHE A 97 -6.23 -18.35 -19.71
N ALA A 98 -6.75 -19.20 -18.83
CA ALA A 98 -7.68 -18.82 -17.78
C ALA A 98 -7.10 -17.71 -16.87
N GLU A 99 -5.85 -17.86 -16.47
CA GLU A 99 -5.12 -16.86 -15.67
C GLU A 99 -5.00 -15.53 -16.41
N GLY A 100 -4.68 -15.57 -17.71
CA GLY A 100 -4.61 -14.40 -18.57
C GLY A 100 -5.95 -13.68 -18.66
N VAL A 101 -7.05 -14.42 -18.81
CA VAL A 101 -8.40 -13.85 -18.80
C VAL A 101 -8.66 -13.10 -17.50
N LEU A 102 -8.40 -13.75 -16.37
CA LEU A 102 -8.66 -13.15 -15.06
C LEU A 102 -7.85 -11.86 -14.88
N ASP A 103 -6.55 -11.89 -15.16
CA ASP A 103 -5.69 -10.71 -15.08
C ASP A 103 -6.11 -9.60 -16.03
N GLY A 104 -6.52 -9.96 -17.26
CA GLY A 104 -7.07 -9.03 -18.24
C GLY A 104 -8.34 -8.34 -17.74
N LEU A 105 -9.21 -9.04 -17.00
CA LEU A 105 -10.47 -8.52 -16.46
C LEU A 105 -10.32 -7.63 -15.22
N ASP A 106 -9.43 -8.02 -14.31
CA ASP A 106 -9.33 -7.35 -13.00
C ASP A 106 -8.18 -6.34 -12.95
N ALA A 107 -7.08 -6.55 -13.71
CA ALA A 107 -5.82 -5.83 -13.52
C ALA A 107 -5.32 -5.06 -14.75
N ALA A 108 -6.15 -4.83 -15.77
CA ALA A 108 -5.70 -4.23 -17.03
C ALA A 108 -4.85 -2.94 -16.90
N PRO A 109 -5.20 -1.94 -16.05
CA PRO A 109 -4.37 -0.75 -15.90
C PRO A 109 -2.97 -1.09 -15.39
N LEU A 110 -2.86 -2.04 -14.44
CA LEU A 110 -1.58 -2.50 -13.90
C LEU A 110 -0.73 -3.18 -14.95
N LEU A 111 -1.33 -4.06 -15.78
CA LEU A 111 -0.63 -4.70 -16.90
C LEU A 111 -0.05 -3.64 -17.84
N ILE A 112 -0.82 -2.62 -18.19
CA ILE A 112 -0.38 -1.54 -19.09
C ILE A 112 0.73 -0.70 -18.46
N PHE A 113 0.59 -0.30 -17.18
CA PHE A 113 1.63 0.46 -16.46
C PHE A 113 2.94 -0.31 -16.35
N ARG A 114 2.88 -1.61 -16.03
CA ARG A 114 4.07 -2.47 -15.92
C ARG A 114 4.77 -2.66 -17.24
N ARG A 115 4.00 -2.92 -18.30
CA ARG A 115 4.53 -2.99 -19.66
C ARG A 115 5.17 -1.67 -20.08
N ALA A 116 4.53 -0.54 -19.79
CA ALA A 116 5.07 0.78 -20.10
C ALA A 116 6.38 1.04 -19.36
N ALA A 117 6.42 0.72 -18.07
CA ALA A 117 7.63 0.82 -17.25
C ALA A 117 8.77 -0.07 -17.79
N ALA A 118 8.49 -1.35 -18.06
CA ALA A 118 9.46 -2.31 -18.58
C ALA A 118 9.99 -1.96 -19.99
N TYR A 119 9.24 -1.21 -20.78
CA TYR A 119 9.70 -0.75 -22.10
C TYR A 119 10.21 0.70 -22.10
N GLY A 120 10.27 1.38 -20.94
CA GLY A 120 10.69 2.77 -20.84
C GLY A 120 9.78 3.73 -21.62
N ARG A 121 8.47 3.55 -21.44
CA ARG A 121 7.39 4.35 -22.07
C ARG A 121 6.39 4.88 -21.05
N LEU A 122 6.74 4.91 -19.77
CA LEU A 122 5.86 5.35 -18.69
C LEU A 122 5.49 6.83 -18.83
N GLN A 123 6.37 7.64 -19.43
CA GLN A 123 6.13 9.06 -19.73
C GLN A 123 4.88 9.28 -20.59
N ALA A 124 4.57 8.35 -21.50
CA ALA A 124 3.37 8.44 -22.32
C ALA A 124 2.07 8.31 -21.51
N LEU A 125 2.13 7.68 -20.33
CA LEU A 125 0.96 7.47 -19.47
C LEU A 125 0.85 8.51 -18.36
N ILE A 126 1.99 8.88 -17.75
CA ILE A 126 1.98 9.68 -16.52
C ILE A 126 2.57 11.07 -16.67
N GLY A 127 3.22 11.38 -17.80
CA GLY A 127 3.80 12.69 -18.04
C GLY A 127 5.33 12.76 -17.90
N PRO A 128 5.92 13.96 -18.11
CA PRO A 128 7.36 14.17 -18.21
C PRO A 128 8.15 13.79 -16.96
N GLU A 129 7.52 13.71 -15.79
CA GLU A 129 8.15 13.24 -14.55
C GLU A 129 8.70 11.81 -14.64
N ALA A 130 8.21 11.01 -15.59
CA ALA A 130 8.69 9.64 -15.80
C ALA A 130 9.95 9.55 -16.68
N ALA A 131 10.36 10.66 -17.32
CA ALA A 131 11.49 10.66 -18.25
C ALA A 131 12.80 10.09 -17.66
N PRO A 132 13.16 10.35 -16.38
CA PRO A 132 14.34 9.74 -15.79
C PRO A 132 14.26 8.20 -15.71
N ALA A 133 13.08 7.64 -15.42
CA ALA A 133 12.86 6.20 -15.36
C ALA A 133 12.90 5.57 -16.75
N ASP A 134 12.23 6.19 -17.72
CA ASP A 134 12.23 5.73 -19.12
C ASP A 134 13.65 5.75 -19.71
N GLY A 135 14.42 6.82 -19.44
CA GLY A 135 15.82 6.93 -19.87
C GLY A 135 16.74 5.88 -19.25
N TRP A 136 16.47 5.43 -18.02
CA TRP A 136 17.23 4.34 -17.40
C TRP A 136 17.00 3.01 -18.12
N VAL A 137 15.76 2.68 -18.47
CA VAL A 137 15.40 1.45 -19.22
C VAL A 137 15.97 1.45 -20.64
N GLN A 138 16.00 2.61 -21.28
CA GLN A 138 16.57 2.74 -22.63
C GLN A 138 18.08 2.47 -22.63
N ARG A 139 18.81 2.89 -21.58
CA ARG A 139 20.25 2.63 -21.46
C ARG A 139 20.58 1.15 -21.26
N THR A 140 19.72 0.40 -20.58
CA THR A 140 19.89 -1.05 -20.39
C THR A 140 19.53 -1.89 -21.63
N SER A 141 19.02 -1.28 -22.72
CA SER A 141 18.62 -1.99 -23.95
C SER A 141 17.62 -3.14 -23.70
N LEU A 142 16.77 -2.97 -22.69
CA LEU A 142 15.85 -3.99 -22.22
C LEU A 142 14.94 -4.60 -23.31
N PRO A 143 14.43 -3.85 -24.31
CA PRO A 143 13.64 -4.45 -25.40
C PRO A 143 14.38 -5.53 -26.20
N THR A 144 15.65 -5.30 -26.55
CA THR A 144 16.50 -6.25 -27.29
C THR A 144 16.76 -7.50 -26.46
N LEU A 145 16.95 -7.31 -25.17
CA LEU A 145 17.19 -8.37 -24.20
C LEU A 145 15.96 -9.24 -23.97
N ILE A 146 14.76 -8.65 -23.91
CA ILE A 146 13.49 -9.39 -23.85
C ILE A 146 13.30 -10.27 -25.10
N GLN A 147 13.62 -9.75 -26.28
CA GLN A 147 13.55 -10.53 -27.52
C GLN A 147 14.54 -11.70 -27.49
N THR A 148 15.78 -11.45 -27.07
CA THR A 148 16.81 -12.50 -26.94
C THR A 148 16.40 -13.57 -25.93
N ALA A 149 15.79 -13.17 -24.81
CA ALA A 149 15.23 -14.09 -23.83
C ALA A 149 14.12 -14.96 -24.45
N TRP A 150 13.17 -14.34 -25.15
CA TRP A 150 12.09 -15.04 -25.84
C TRP A 150 12.61 -16.10 -26.81
N ASP A 151 13.61 -15.76 -27.62
CA ASP A 151 14.17 -16.67 -28.64
C ASP A 151 14.91 -17.87 -28.03
N ARG A 152 15.31 -17.79 -26.75
CA ARG A 152 15.99 -18.87 -26.01
C ARG A 152 15.04 -19.77 -25.22
N LEU A 153 13.77 -19.38 -25.08
CA LEU A 153 12.81 -20.20 -24.33
C LEU A 153 12.46 -21.47 -25.09
N ASP A 154 12.29 -22.57 -24.35
CA ASP A 154 11.75 -23.81 -24.91
C ASP A 154 10.31 -23.61 -25.43
N GLU A 155 9.89 -24.54 -26.28
CA GLU A 155 8.58 -24.47 -26.93
C GLU A 155 7.42 -24.52 -25.93
N ALA A 156 7.55 -25.31 -24.86
CA ALA A 156 6.52 -25.44 -23.85
C ALA A 156 6.28 -24.11 -23.09
N THR A 157 7.34 -23.40 -22.76
CA THR A 157 7.30 -22.10 -22.08
C THR A 157 6.75 -21.03 -23.02
N ARG A 158 7.17 -21.01 -24.29
CA ARG A 158 6.61 -20.09 -25.30
C ARG A 158 5.11 -20.33 -25.52
N ALA A 159 4.67 -21.60 -25.57
CA ALA A 159 3.26 -21.95 -25.67
C ALA A 159 2.46 -21.47 -24.45
N ARG A 160 2.97 -21.66 -23.22
CA ARG A 160 2.33 -21.19 -21.99
C ARG A 160 2.18 -19.67 -21.93
N LEU A 161 3.25 -18.94 -22.25
CA LEU A 161 3.21 -17.47 -22.32
C LEU A 161 2.27 -16.95 -23.42
N SER A 162 2.16 -17.70 -24.52
CA SER A 162 1.21 -17.40 -25.61
C SER A 162 -0.23 -17.59 -25.18
N ALA A 163 -0.55 -18.74 -24.57
CA ALA A 163 -1.90 -18.99 -24.04
C ALA A 163 -2.32 -17.93 -23.01
N TYR A 164 -1.42 -17.52 -22.11
CA TYR A 164 -1.68 -16.41 -21.18
C TYR A 164 -1.99 -15.09 -21.90
N ALA A 165 -1.17 -14.72 -22.90
CA ALA A 165 -1.40 -13.50 -23.66
C ALA A 165 -2.74 -13.52 -24.42
N ASP A 166 -3.11 -14.66 -24.98
CA ASP A 166 -4.39 -14.86 -25.65
C ASP A 166 -5.56 -14.69 -24.67
N GLY A 167 -5.42 -15.20 -23.44
CA GLY A 167 -6.40 -14.99 -22.37
C GLY A 167 -6.59 -13.52 -22.01
N VAL A 168 -5.49 -12.77 -21.82
CA VAL A 168 -5.53 -11.32 -21.56
C VAL A 168 -6.27 -10.59 -22.70
N ASN A 169 -5.93 -10.93 -23.94
CA ASN A 169 -6.53 -10.33 -25.12
C ASN A 169 -8.01 -10.68 -25.27
N ALA A 170 -8.41 -11.91 -24.95
CA ALA A 170 -9.80 -12.34 -24.94
C ALA A 170 -10.61 -11.52 -23.93
N ALA A 171 -10.11 -11.32 -22.72
CA ALA A 171 -10.73 -10.47 -21.71
C ALA A 171 -10.88 -9.01 -22.17
N TRP A 172 -9.84 -8.44 -22.79
CA TRP A 172 -9.90 -7.08 -23.32
C TRP A 172 -10.87 -6.93 -24.49
N GLY A 173 -10.98 -7.96 -25.34
CA GLY A 173 -11.92 -8.03 -26.46
C GLY A 173 -13.39 -8.04 -26.03
N GLN A 174 -13.71 -8.62 -24.87
CA GLN A 174 -15.07 -8.57 -24.29
C GLN A 174 -15.46 -7.17 -23.80
N GLY A 175 -14.48 -6.30 -23.58
CA GLY A 175 -14.67 -4.95 -23.08
C GLY A 175 -14.71 -4.88 -21.56
N LEU A 176 -13.79 -4.09 -21.00
CA LEU A 176 -13.71 -3.86 -19.56
C LEU A 176 -14.71 -2.81 -19.06
N PRO A 177 -15.16 -2.84 -17.81
CA PRO A 177 -15.85 -1.69 -17.20
C PRO A 177 -14.99 -0.42 -17.27
N TRP A 178 -15.60 0.78 -17.36
CA TRP A 178 -14.85 2.05 -17.41
C TRP A 178 -13.92 2.20 -16.21
N ASN A 179 -14.37 1.73 -15.05
CA ASN A 179 -13.63 1.77 -13.80
C ASN A 179 -12.54 0.67 -13.72
N ARG A 180 -12.22 -0.01 -14.82
CA ARG A 180 -11.08 -0.93 -14.93
C ARG A 180 -10.23 -0.65 -16.16
N ARG A 181 -10.42 0.52 -16.78
CA ARG A 181 -9.66 0.98 -17.93
C ARG A 181 -8.81 2.19 -17.54
N LEU A 182 -7.71 2.36 -18.25
CA LEU A 182 -7.05 3.66 -18.29
C LEU A 182 -8.00 4.68 -18.96
N PRO A 183 -7.94 5.97 -18.56
CA PRO A 183 -8.63 7.04 -19.25
C PRO A 183 -8.28 7.04 -20.74
N ARG A 184 -9.26 7.36 -21.59
CA ARG A 184 -9.05 7.46 -23.03
C ARG A 184 -8.56 8.87 -23.42
N PRO A 185 -7.75 8.99 -24.49
CA PRO A 185 -7.12 7.89 -25.22
C PRO A 185 -5.99 7.23 -24.40
N ASP A 186 -5.89 5.89 -24.43
CA ASP A 186 -4.71 5.19 -23.94
C ASP A 186 -3.68 5.17 -25.08
N PRO A 187 -2.58 5.95 -24.98
CA PRO A 187 -1.61 6.09 -26.07
C PRO A 187 -0.78 4.82 -26.29
N LEU A 188 -0.87 3.84 -25.38
CA LEU A 188 -0.16 2.57 -25.45
C LEU A 188 -1.10 1.38 -25.69
N ALA A 189 -2.38 1.62 -26.00
CA ALA A 189 -3.35 0.57 -26.26
C ALA A 189 -2.91 -0.33 -27.43
N ARG A 190 -2.64 -1.60 -27.13
CA ARG A 190 -2.37 -2.67 -28.09
C ARG A 190 -2.57 -4.03 -27.41
N PRO A 191 -2.82 -5.11 -28.17
CA PRO A 191 -2.86 -6.46 -27.63
C PRO A 191 -1.63 -6.78 -26.76
N TRP A 192 -1.84 -7.54 -25.70
CA TRP A 192 -0.79 -8.14 -24.89
C TRP A 192 -0.04 -9.17 -25.72
N ARG A 193 1.29 -9.10 -25.72
CA ARG A 193 2.14 -10.07 -26.39
C ARG A 193 2.78 -11.01 -25.36
N PRO A 194 3.16 -12.23 -25.74
CA PRO A 194 3.86 -13.15 -24.83
C PRO A 194 5.15 -12.53 -24.25
N GLN A 195 5.86 -11.75 -25.05
CA GLN A 195 7.07 -11.04 -24.63
C GLN A 195 6.79 -9.94 -23.59
N ASP A 196 5.56 -9.42 -23.53
CA ASP A 196 5.21 -8.43 -22.51
C ASP A 196 5.22 -9.07 -21.12
N SER A 197 4.85 -10.35 -21.00
CA SER A 197 4.95 -11.08 -19.72
C SER A 197 6.39 -11.23 -19.26
N ILE A 198 7.33 -11.49 -20.18
CA ILE A 198 8.78 -11.49 -19.89
C ILE A 198 9.23 -10.08 -19.49
N ALA A 199 8.78 -9.06 -20.22
CA ALA A 199 9.13 -7.67 -19.93
C ALA A 199 8.69 -7.27 -18.51
N VAL A 200 7.47 -7.63 -18.12
CA VAL A 200 6.98 -7.42 -16.76
C VAL A 200 7.83 -8.19 -15.76
N ALA A 201 8.06 -9.49 -15.97
CA ALA A 201 8.85 -10.32 -15.08
C ALA A 201 10.26 -9.75 -14.83
N VAL A 202 10.97 -9.39 -15.91
CA VAL A 202 12.32 -8.81 -15.82
C VAL A 202 12.27 -7.40 -15.23
N GLY A 203 11.27 -6.60 -15.61
CA GLY A 203 11.04 -5.29 -15.01
C GLY A 203 10.84 -5.38 -13.50
N LEU A 204 10.10 -6.37 -13.01
CA LEU A 204 9.92 -6.66 -11.59
C LEU A 204 11.26 -7.01 -10.92
N ALA A 205 12.08 -7.86 -11.54
CA ALA A 205 13.43 -8.17 -11.06
C ALA A 205 14.32 -6.93 -10.96
N LEU A 206 14.24 -6.07 -11.96
CA LEU A 206 14.98 -4.82 -12.07
C LEU A 206 14.55 -3.77 -11.05
N ALA A 207 13.24 -3.71 -10.78
CA ALA A 207 12.66 -2.87 -9.75
C ALA A 207 12.81 -3.49 -8.35
N HIS A 208 13.32 -4.72 -8.22
CA HIS A 208 13.54 -5.32 -6.91
C HIS A 208 14.50 -4.44 -6.11
N PRO A 209 14.13 -4.06 -4.88
CA PRO A 209 14.86 -3.03 -4.15
C PRO A 209 16.16 -3.54 -3.51
N GLY A 210 16.60 -4.76 -3.83
CA GLY A 210 17.81 -5.44 -3.29
C GLY A 210 19.13 -4.65 -3.37
N TRP A 211 19.21 -3.65 -4.25
CA TRP A 211 20.32 -2.71 -4.31
C TRP A 211 20.32 -1.71 -3.14
N MET A 212 19.16 -1.44 -2.52
CA MET A 212 19.06 -0.57 -1.34
C MET A 212 19.77 -1.19 -0.13
N GLU A 213 19.76 -2.51 0.00
CA GLU A 213 20.40 -3.24 1.09
C GLU A 213 21.91 -3.00 1.07
N ALA A 214 22.52 -2.97 -0.11
CA ALA A 214 23.94 -2.61 -0.27
C ALA A 214 24.18 -1.15 0.14
N GLU A 215 23.32 -0.22 -0.29
CA GLU A 215 23.42 1.20 0.08
C GLU A 215 23.22 1.43 1.59
N ILE A 216 22.34 0.65 2.24
CA ILE A 216 22.10 0.68 3.68
C ILE A 216 23.32 0.13 4.42
N SER A 217 23.92 -0.96 3.93
CA SER A 217 25.17 -1.50 4.47
C SER A 217 26.30 -0.46 4.43
N VAL A 218 26.43 0.28 3.31
CA VAL A 218 27.36 1.41 3.21
C VAL A 218 27.04 2.51 4.22
N ALA A 219 25.78 2.91 4.35
CA ALA A 219 25.37 3.91 5.34
C ALA A 219 25.70 3.44 6.77
N ILE A 220 25.41 2.19 7.13
CA ILE A 220 25.68 1.62 8.45
C ILE A 220 27.18 1.54 8.74
N SER A 221 28.02 1.33 7.71
CA SER A 221 29.47 1.28 7.88
C SER A 221 30.07 2.60 8.41
N SER A 222 29.37 3.72 8.21
CA SER A 222 29.76 5.05 8.71
C SER A 222 29.34 5.31 10.17
N LEU A 223 28.54 4.43 10.78
CA LEU A 223 28.09 4.58 12.16
C LEU A 223 29.14 4.13 13.19
N PRO A 224 29.14 4.69 14.42
CA PRO A 224 30.00 4.24 15.50
C PRO A 224 29.80 2.75 15.85
N ASP A 225 30.86 2.08 16.30
CA ASP A 225 30.91 0.64 16.52
C ASP A 225 29.76 0.04 17.34
N PRO A 226 29.35 0.61 18.50
CA PRO A 226 28.25 0.07 19.28
C PRO A 226 26.92 0.09 18.51
N LEU A 227 26.66 1.16 17.74
CA LEU A 227 25.47 1.28 16.91
C LEU A 227 25.55 0.33 15.71
N ARG A 228 26.67 0.34 15.01
CA ARG A 228 26.94 -0.46 13.82
C ARG A 228 26.78 -1.95 14.10
N ALA A 229 27.35 -2.44 15.21
CA ALA A 229 27.26 -3.84 15.61
C ALA A 229 25.81 -4.27 15.88
N SER A 230 25.01 -3.41 16.50
CA SER A 230 23.59 -3.71 16.80
C SER A 230 22.67 -3.68 15.57
N LEU A 231 23.12 -3.08 14.47
CA LEU A 231 22.37 -2.93 13.23
C LEU A 231 22.82 -3.89 12.13
N THR A 232 23.94 -4.60 12.30
CA THR A 232 24.40 -5.53 11.28
C THR A 232 23.45 -6.72 11.16
N ASP A 233 22.78 -6.85 10.01
CA ASP A 233 21.89 -7.98 9.67
C ASP A 233 22.49 -8.77 8.51
N PRO A 234 22.57 -10.12 8.56
CA PRO A 234 23.07 -10.94 7.45
C PRO A 234 22.39 -10.65 6.10
N ARG A 235 21.13 -10.20 6.11
CA ARG A 235 20.38 -9.80 4.90
C ARG A 235 20.95 -8.57 4.20
N TRP A 236 21.64 -7.69 4.93
CA TRP A 236 22.23 -6.45 4.36
C TRP A 236 23.67 -6.68 3.89
N VAL A 237 24.35 -7.66 4.49
CA VAL A 237 25.77 -7.94 4.22
C VAL A 237 25.96 -8.74 2.91
N SER A 238 24.94 -9.46 2.45
CA SER A 238 24.97 -10.23 1.20
C SER A 238 24.67 -9.40 -0.07
N ALA A 239 24.27 -8.14 0.08
CA ALA A 239 23.88 -7.30 -1.04
C ALA A 239 25.10 -6.71 -1.77
N VAL A 240 25.08 -6.77 -3.10
CA VAL A 240 26.18 -6.28 -3.96
C VAL A 240 25.91 -4.83 -4.36
N PRO A 241 26.84 -3.88 -4.09
CA PRO A 241 26.71 -2.50 -4.57
C PRO A 241 26.62 -2.42 -6.09
N VAL A 242 25.80 -1.50 -6.60
CA VAL A 242 25.60 -1.30 -8.05
C VAL A 242 26.06 0.09 -8.47
N SER A 243 26.79 0.19 -9.58
CA SER A 243 27.35 1.43 -10.14
C SER A 243 26.28 2.48 -10.49
N SER A 244 25.03 2.05 -10.69
CA SER A 244 23.90 2.86 -11.12
C SER A 244 22.85 3.10 -10.01
N ALA A 245 23.21 2.94 -8.74
CA ALA A 245 22.29 2.97 -7.59
C ALA A 245 21.34 4.18 -7.59
N SER A 246 21.85 5.40 -7.77
CA SER A 246 21.01 6.62 -7.79
C SER A 246 20.00 6.65 -8.95
N MET A 247 20.39 6.16 -10.13
CA MET A 247 19.48 6.07 -11.28
C MET A 247 18.43 4.97 -11.08
N ARG A 248 18.84 3.81 -10.55
CA ARG A 248 17.94 2.72 -10.18
C ARG A 248 16.93 3.14 -9.12
N GLU A 249 17.38 3.86 -8.10
CA GLU A 249 16.53 4.44 -7.07
C GLU A 249 15.50 5.39 -7.68
N THR A 250 15.95 6.31 -8.54
CA THR A 250 15.05 7.26 -9.21
C THR A 250 14.00 6.53 -10.05
N ALA A 251 14.41 5.55 -10.85
CA ALA A 251 13.51 4.75 -11.68
C ALA A 251 12.51 3.97 -10.82
N TRP A 252 13.00 3.28 -9.77
CA TRP A 252 12.16 2.55 -8.83
C TRP A 252 11.12 3.43 -8.16
N ARG A 253 11.51 4.62 -7.67
CA ARG A 253 10.57 5.57 -7.03
C ARG A 253 9.46 6.01 -7.98
N ILE A 254 9.81 6.29 -9.23
CA ILE A 254 8.83 6.66 -10.27
C ILE A 254 7.89 5.48 -10.55
N TRP A 255 8.43 4.27 -10.70
CA TRP A 255 7.62 3.07 -10.95
C TRP A 255 6.70 2.75 -9.77
N ALA A 256 7.16 2.88 -8.53
CA ALA A 256 6.36 2.70 -7.33
C ALA A 256 5.23 3.74 -7.26
N THR A 257 5.55 5.01 -7.53
CA THR A 257 4.58 6.12 -7.57
C THR A 257 3.54 5.96 -8.67
N ALA A 258 3.88 5.29 -9.78
CA ALA A 258 2.98 4.99 -10.88
C ALA A 258 2.18 3.70 -10.67
N GLY A 259 2.50 2.90 -9.64
CA GLY A 259 1.87 1.60 -9.42
C GLY A 259 2.45 0.47 -10.27
N ALA A 260 3.51 0.72 -11.03
CA ALA A 260 4.13 -0.26 -11.92
C ALA A 260 5.08 -1.21 -11.16
N ALA A 261 5.94 -0.67 -10.31
CA ALA A 261 6.82 -1.46 -9.45
C ALA A 261 6.08 -1.81 -8.15
N PRO A 262 6.11 -3.08 -7.76
CA PRO A 262 5.89 -3.43 -6.38
C PRO A 262 7.15 -3.23 -5.56
N GLU A 263 6.94 -2.96 -4.28
CA GLU A 263 7.89 -3.42 -3.28
C GLU A 263 7.80 -4.95 -3.25
N ILE A 264 8.60 -5.62 -4.07
CA ILE A 264 8.74 -7.08 -4.01
C ILE A 264 9.54 -7.37 -2.73
N GLY A 265 9.11 -8.37 -1.95
CA GLY A 265 9.97 -8.97 -0.93
C GLY A 265 9.70 -8.67 0.55
N LEU A 266 8.62 -7.99 0.94
CA LEU A 266 8.14 -8.04 2.35
C LEU A 266 6.79 -8.76 2.41
N PHE A 267 6.79 -10.04 2.04
CA PHE A 267 5.81 -10.92 2.65
C PHE A 267 6.09 -10.94 4.15
N ARG A 268 5.24 -10.27 4.92
CA ARG A 268 5.18 -10.48 6.37
C ARG A 268 3.98 -11.33 6.67
N GLY A 269 4.08 -12.14 7.67
CA GLY A 269 2.90 -12.79 8.20
C GLY A 269 3.12 -13.26 9.61
N CYS A 270 2.04 -13.78 10.15
CA CYS A 270 1.94 -14.14 11.54
C CYS A 270 0.94 -15.27 11.71
N TRP A 271 1.05 -15.97 12.83
CA TRP A 271 0.08 -16.98 13.23
C TRP A 271 -1.16 -16.34 13.86
N GLU A 272 -2.35 -16.72 13.37
CA GLU A 272 -3.65 -16.30 13.89
C GLU A 272 -4.53 -17.52 14.18
N GLY A 273 -4.54 -17.98 15.44
CA GLY A 273 -5.24 -19.19 15.82
C GLY A 273 -4.63 -20.44 15.15
N THR A 274 -5.43 -21.21 14.41
CA THR A 274 -4.97 -22.33 13.58
C THR A 274 -4.58 -21.91 12.16
N GLY A 275 -4.74 -20.62 11.80
CA GLY A 275 -4.41 -20.07 10.50
C GLY A 275 -3.13 -19.26 10.48
N PHE A 276 -2.74 -18.82 9.30
CA PHE A 276 -1.74 -17.79 9.11
C PHE A 276 -2.35 -16.57 8.42
N ARG A 277 -1.87 -15.39 8.82
CA ARG A 277 -2.16 -14.14 8.13
C ARG A 277 -0.95 -13.77 7.30
N LEU A 278 -1.16 -13.58 6.01
CA LEU A 278 -0.15 -13.13 5.08
C LEU A 278 -0.46 -11.71 4.61
N HIS A 279 0.54 -10.85 4.72
CA HIS A 279 0.54 -9.51 4.17
C HIS A 279 1.34 -9.53 2.89
N ALA A 280 0.64 -9.25 1.80
CA ALA A 280 1.18 -9.34 0.47
C ALA A 280 1.13 -7.94 -0.15
N MET A 281 2.31 -7.45 -0.50
CA MET A 281 2.52 -6.05 -0.81
C MET A 281 1.93 -5.68 -2.16
N ALA A 282 1.12 -4.63 -2.26
CA ALA A 282 0.61 -4.14 -3.53
C ALA A 282 0.99 -2.67 -3.72
N ALA A 283 1.26 -2.28 -4.97
CA ALA A 283 1.71 -0.94 -5.28
C ALA A 283 0.63 0.11 -4.93
N PRO A 284 1.02 1.30 -4.43
CA PRO A 284 0.12 2.30 -3.82
C PRO A 284 -1.07 2.75 -4.70
N VAL A 285 -0.94 2.63 -6.02
CA VAL A 285 -1.83 3.29 -7.00
C VAL A 285 -3.02 2.43 -7.39
N LEU A 286 -2.90 1.10 -7.34
CA LEU A 286 -3.92 0.18 -7.84
C LEU A 286 -4.22 -0.90 -6.80
N PRO A 287 -5.42 -0.88 -6.18
CA PRO A 287 -5.85 -1.87 -5.21
C PRO A 287 -6.25 -3.12 -5.98
N LEU A 288 -5.24 -3.87 -6.42
CA LEU A 288 -5.43 -5.10 -7.18
C LEU A 288 -5.01 -6.29 -6.32
N PRO A 289 -5.89 -7.31 -6.23
CA PRO A 289 -5.71 -8.35 -5.25
C PRO A 289 -4.67 -9.32 -5.76
N TRP A 290 -3.86 -9.81 -4.83
CA TRP A 290 -3.21 -11.10 -4.99
C TRP A 290 -4.27 -12.14 -5.35
N ARG A 291 -3.98 -12.98 -6.32
CA ARG A 291 -4.85 -14.13 -6.59
C ARG A 291 -4.43 -15.30 -5.75
N ALA A 292 -5.41 -15.90 -5.07
CA ALA A 292 -5.29 -17.12 -4.31
C ALA A 292 -5.94 -18.25 -5.11
N GLU A 293 -5.17 -19.26 -5.50
CA GLU A 293 -5.60 -20.38 -6.32
C GLU A 293 -5.25 -21.70 -5.62
N TRP A 294 -6.23 -22.57 -5.38
CA TRP A 294 -5.99 -23.90 -4.85
C TRP A 294 -5.78 -24.91 -5.98
N ILE A 295 -4.68 -25.67 -5.91
CA ILE A 295 -4.37 -26.79 -6.80
C ILE A 295 -4.05 -28.01 -5.94
N GLY A 296 -5.00 -28.94 -5.82
CA GLY A 296 -4.92 -30.02 -4.85
C GLY A 296 -4.90 -29.46 -3.42
N GLU A 297 -3.85 -29.78 -2.65
CA GLU A 297 -3.62 -29.25 -1.29
C GLU A 297 -2.65 -28.06 -1.26
N GLU A 298 -2.27 -27.53 -2.42
CA GLU A 298 -1.36 -26.38 -2.56
C GLU A 298 -2.15 -25.11 -2.86
N LEU A 299 -2.01 -24.09 -2.01
CA LEU A 299 -2.48 -22.73 -2.27
C LEU A 299 -1.36 -21.93 -2.96
N ARG A 300 -1.66 -21.43 -4.15
CA ARG A 300 -0.81 -20.57 -4.95
C ARG A 300 -1.23 -19.12 -4.83
N LEU A 301 -0.27 -18.24 -4.56
CA LEU A 301 -0.46 -16.80 -4.56
C LEU A 301 0.21 -16.18 -5.75
N ARG A 302 -0.51 -15.31 -6.46
CA ARG A 302 -0.05 -14.80 -7.75
C ARG A 302 -0.16 -13.30 -7.85
N TRP A 303 0.73 -12.77 -8.68
CA TRP A 303 0.69 -11.39 -9.12
C TRP A 303 0.12 -11.30 -10.52
N PRO A 304 -0.85 -10.39 -10.78
CA PRO A 304 -1.28 -10.09 -12.13
C PRO A 304 -0.15 -9.68 -13.09
N GLY A 305 -0.21 -10.20 -14.32
CA GLY A 305 0.69 -9.82 -15.42
C GLY A 305 1.76 -10.85 -15.79
N ILE A 306 1.84 -11.97 -15.05
CA ILE A 306 2.75 -13.09 -15.34
C ILE A 306 2.01 -14.42 -15.05
N PRO A 307 2.03 -15.40 -15.97
CA PRO A 307 1.52 -16.73 -15.67
C PRO A 307 2.41 -17.42 -14.64
N GLY A 308 1.82 -17.99 -13.59
CA GLY A 308 2.57 -18.67 -12.53
C GLY A 308 2.31 -18.16 -11.11
N ALA A 309 2.87 -18.86 -10.13
CA ALA A 309 2.72 -18.57 -8.70
C ALA A 309 3.97 -17.94 -8.11
N LEU A 310 3.79 -16.82 -7.40
CA LEU A 310 4.87 -16.14 -6.68
C LEU A 310 5.12 -16.78 -5.31
N ALA A 311 4.10 -17.40 -4.71
CA ALA A 311 4.26 -18.15 -3.48
C ALA A 311 3.35 -19.38 -3.50
N ARG A 312 3.82 -20.46 -2.87
CA ARG A 312 3.08 -21.73 -2.71
C ARG A 312 3.00 -22.09 -1.23
N LEU A 313 1.87 -22.65 -0.83
CA LEU A 313 1.51 -22.98 0.54
C LEU A 313 0.90 -24.39 0.56
N THR A 314 1.52 -25.36 1.24
CA THR A 314 1.00 -26.74 1.28
C THR A 314 0.40 -27.09 2.65
N SER A 315 -0.67 -27.90 2.64
CA SER A 315 -1.41 -28.27 3.86
C SER A 315 -0.62 -29.15 4.85
N SER A 316 0.46 -29.82 4.42
CA SER A 316 0.94 -31.01 5.14
C SER A 316 1.77 -30.76 6.40
N ASP A 317 2.26 -29.55 6.69
CA ASP A 317 3.03 -29.29 7.92
C ASP A 317 3.01 -27.83 8.42
N GLY A 318 2.13 -26.97 7.85
CA GLY A 318 2.09 -25.54 8.20
C GLY A 318 3.41 -24.81 7.92
N ARG A 319 4.28 -25.38 7.07
CA ARG A 319 5.59 -24.83 6.75
C ARG A 319 5.65 -24.38 5.29
N TRP A 320 6.26 -23.20 5.14
CA TRP A 320 6.80 -22.57 3.93
C TRP A 320 5.85 -21.71 3.10
N LEU A 321 6.16 -20.41 3.13
CA LEU A 321 6.20 -19.57 1.94
C LEU A 321 7.64 -19.63 1.45
N GLN A 322 7.92 -20.49 0.48
CA GLN A 322 9.05 -20.25 -0.40
C GLN A 322 8.49 -19.38 -1.53
N PRO A 323 8.88 -18.11 -1.66
CA PRO A 323 8.68 -17.39 -2.89
C PRO A 323 9.63 -17.97 -3.92
N GLU A 324 9.40 -19.22 -4.31
CA GLU A 324 10.12 -19.91 -5.37
C GLU A 324 9.09 -20.29 -6.43
N PRO A 325 9.30 -19.91 -7.70
CA PRO A 325 8.52 -20.44 -8.79
C PRO A 325 8.73 -21.95 -8.79
N GLY A 326 7.68 -22.74 -8.57
CA GLY A 326 7.87 -24.19 -8.62
C GLY A 326 7.86 -24.73 -10.04
N SER A 327 8.24 -26.00 -10.17
CA SER A 327 8.58 -26.65 -11.44
C SER A 327 7.62 -26.35 -12.61
N GLY A 328 8.19 -25.88 -13.73
CA GLY A 328 7.48 -25.61 -14.98
C GLY A 328 6.80 -24.24 -15.07
N ASP A 329 7.11 -23.35 -14.12
CA ASP A 329 6.67 -21.96 -14.11
C ASP A 329 7.61 -21.10 -14.98
N PRO A 330 7.11 -20.21 -15.87
CA PRO A 330 7.95 -19.30 -16.64
C PRO A 330 8.87 -18.42 -15.79
N LEU A 331 8.52 -18.21 -14.51
CA LEU A 331 9.32 -17.47 -13.55
C LEU A 331 10.50 -18.25 -12.96
N GLU A 332 10.54 -19.58 -13.09
CA GLU A 332 11.59 -20.46 -12.51
C GLU A 332 12.99 -20.03 -12.98
N ARG A 333 13.09 -19.52 -14.21
CA ARG A 333 14.35 -19.05 -14.81
C ARG A 333 14.51 -17.53 -14.76
N LEU A 334 13.65 -16.81 -14.05
CA LEU A 334 13.64 -15.36 -14.09
C LEU A 334 14.97 -14.75 -13.60
N GLU A 335 15.61 -15.34 -12.59
CA GLU A 335 16.91 -14.88 -12.11
C GLU A 335 18.03 -15.11 -13.11
N GLU A 336 18.05 -16.27 -13.77
CA GLU A 336 19.00 -16.58 -14.85
C GLU A 336 18.81 -15.61 -16.02
N LEU A 337 17.55 -15.39 -16.42
CA LEU A 337 17.18 -14.43 -17.44
C LEU A 337 17.60 -13.01 -17.04
N ALA A 338 17.27 -12.55 -15.83
CA ALA A 338 17.63 -11.23 -15.35
C ALA A 338 19.16 -11.04 -15.22
N GLY A 339 19.89 -12.06 -14.79
CA GLY A 339 21.35 -12.03 -14.67
C GLY A 339 22.06 -11.91 -16.02
N VAL A 340 21.57 -12.63 -17.05
CA VAL A 340 22.03 -12.49 -18.44
C VAL A 340 21.75 -11.08 -18.98
N ILE A 341 20.59 -10.51 -18.61
CA ILE A 341 20.13 -9.19 -19.06
C ILE A 341 20.91 -8.05 -18.37
N LEU A 342 21.29 -8.22 -17.10
CA LEU A 342 21.97 -7.21 -16.28
C LEU A 342 23.49 -7.16 -16.46
N ALA A 343 24.06 -7.94 -17.38
CA ALA A 343 25.49 -7.92 -17.73
C ALA A 343 26.45 -8.05 -16.52
N GLY A 344 26.07 -8.82 -15.49
CA GLY A 344 26.90 -9.03 -14.30
C GLY A 344 26.88 -7.90 -13.27
N GLU A 345 26.05 -6.87 -13.43
CA GLU A 345 25.72 -5.98 -12.30
C GLU A 345 24.97 -6.81 -11.26
N GLY A 346 25.59 -7.05 -10.10
CA GLY A 346 25.12 -7.98 -9.06
C GLY A 346 23.61 -7.98 -8.92
N SER A 347 22.98 -9.10 -9.29
CA SER A 347 21.57 -9.32 -9.02
C SER A 347 21.43 -9.62 -7.54
N SER A 348 20.57 -8.88 -6.83
CA SER A 348 19.90 -9.46 -5.68
C SER A 348 18.92 -10.48 -6.26
N PRO A 349 19.13 -11.78 -6.02
CA PRO A 349 18.16 -12.78 -6.47
C PRO A 349 16.78 -12.39 -5.96
N LEU A 350 15.84 -12.34 -6.90
CA LEU A 350 14.41 -12.06 -6.70
C LEU A 350 13.84 -12.81 -5.49
N TRP A 351 14.40 -13.98 -5.20
CA TRP A 351 13.89 -14.95 -4.24
C TRP A 351 14.76 -15.13 -2.99
N ILE A 352 15.94 -14.49 -2.86
CA ILE A 352 16.73 -14.56 -1.60
C ILE A 352 16.14 -13.62 -0.56
N TRP A 353 14.93 -13.96 -0.16
CA TRP A 353 14.46 -13.78 1.19
C TRP A 353 14.23 -15.19 1.70
N THR A 354 15.32 -15.90 2.00
CA THR A 354 15.23 -17.15 2.76
C THR A 354 14.59 -16.79 4.09
N ALA A 355 13.28 -17.03 4.17
CA ALA A 355 12.56 -16.92 5.43
C ALA A 355 13.33 -17.79 6.43
N ALA A 356 13.71 -17.20 7.56
CA ALA A 356 13.97 -17.97 8.77
C ALA A 356 12.67 -18.74 9.06
N SER A 357 12.59 -19.96 8.51
CA SER A 357 11.34 -20.68 8.23
C SER A 357 10.69 -21.31 9.45
N ARG A 358 10.94 -20.75 10.64
CA ARG A 358 10.42 -21.28 11.91
C ARG A 358 9.87 -20.23 12.88
N ASP A 359 10.07 -18.93 12.65
CA ASP A 359 9.83 -17.89 13.67
C ASP A 359 8.83 -16.81 13.25
N TRP A 360 7.81 -17.16 12.46
CA TRP A 360 6.71 -16.21 12.24
C TRP A 360 6.05 -15.89 13.59
N PRO A 361 5.88 -14.61 13.96
CA PRO A 361 5.32 -14.25 15.27
C PRO A 361 3.83 -14.55 15.31
N SER A 362 3.26 -14.62 16.51
CA SER A 362 1.80 -14.54 16.65
C SER A 362 1.31 -13.15 16.26
N CYS A 363 0.11 -13.06 15.66
CA CYS A 363 -0.42 -11.78 15.25
C CYS A 363 -0.64 -10.87 16.48
N SER A 364 -0.07 -9.66 16.46
CA SER A 364 -0.15 -8.67 17.53
C SER A 364 -0.26 -7.26 16.97
N VAL A 365 -0.90 -6.36 17.73
CA VAL A 365 -1.04 -4.95 17.34
C VAL A 365 0.28 -4.23 17.60
N ALA A 366 0.70 -3.35 16.69
CA ALA A 366 1.88 -2.51 16.90
C ALA A 366 1.76 -1.68 18.18
N ARG A 367 2.84 -1.69 18.97
CA ARG A 367 2.96 -0.94 20.23
C ARG A 367 4.22 -0.09 20.22
N ALA A 368 4.06 1.18 20.61
CA ALA A 368 5.15 2.11 20.82
C ALA A 368 6.08 1.63 21.93
N SER A 369 7.26 1.14 21.52
CA SER A 369 8.17 0.43 22.43
C SER A 369 8.90 1.35 23.40
N HIS A 370 9.08 2.61 23.01
CA HIS A 370 9.79 3.61 23.82
C HIS A 370 8.85 4.68 24.38
N ARG A 371 7.56 4.36 24.57
CA ARG A 371 6.56 5.33 25.08
C ARG A 371 6.96 5.92 26.44
N GLU A 372 7.57 5.11 27.31
CA GLU A 372 7.97 5.53 28.65
C GLU A 372 9.14 6.52 28.61
N VAL A 373 10.02 6.39 27.60
CA VAL A 373 11.12 7.34 27.37
C VAL A 373 10.55 8.72 27.02
N LEU A 374 9.60 8.78 26.08
CA LEU A 374 8.92 10.02 25.71
C LEU A 374 8.11 10.60 26.88
N LEU A 375 7.36 9.77 27.60
CA LEU A 375 6.55 10.20 28.74
C LEU A 375 7.40 10.74 29.90
N GLY A 376 8.62 10.20 30.08
CA GLY A 376 9.58 10.62 31.10
C GLY A 376 10.25 11.97 30.86
N LEU A 377 10.15 12.55 29.65
CA LEU A 377 10.71 13.87 29.35
C LEU A 377 9.95 14.97 30.10
N PRO A 378 10.61 15.91 30.80
CA PRO A 378 9.91 17.00 31.47
C PRO A 378 9.28 17.97 30.45
N PRO A 379 7.96 18.27 30.55
CA PRO A 379 7.32 19.19 29.62
C PRO A 379 7.80 20.64 29.84
N GLN A 380 8.36 21.27 28.81
CA GLN A 380 8.96 22.61 28.90
C GLN A 380 7.98 23.75 28.61
N ASP A 381 6.91 23.50 27.88
CA ASP A 381 5.93 24.51 27.49
C ASP A 381 4.48 24.06 27.77
N TRP A 382 3.53 24.95 27.49
CA TRP A 382 2.10 24.69 27.75
C TRP A 382 1.53 23.59 26.85
N LEU A 383 2.01 23.46 25.62
CA LEU A 383 1.55 22.45 24.66
C LEU A 383 2.05 21.08 25.08
N GLN A 384 3.33 20.95 25.44
CA GLN A 384 3.89 19.73 26.02
C GLN A 384 3.13 19.33 27.29
N ARG A 385 2.80 20.26 28.20
CA ARG A 385 1.97 19.92 29.39
C ARG A 385 0.62 19.31 29.01
N ARG A 386 -0.03 19.80 27.95
CA ARG A 386 -1.29 19.24 27.44
C ARG A 386 -1.08 17.85 26.80
N VAL A 387 -0.03 17.72 25.97
CA VAL A 387 0.35 16.47 25.31
C VAL A 387 0.70 15.38 26.34
N HIS A 388 1.42 15.69 27.42
CA HIS A 388 1.67 14.74 28.51
C HIS A 388 0.37 14.22 29.13
N GLY A 389 -0.67 15.04 29.19
CA GLY A 389 -1.99 14.61 29.63
C GLY A 389 -2.54 13.46 28.81
N MET A 390 -2.39 13.48 27.47
CA MET A 390 -2.80 12.37 26.61
C MET A 390 -1.81 11.21 26.59
N LEU A 391 -0.50 11.47 26.63
CA LEU A 391 0.53 10.42 26.68
C LEU A 391 0.41 9.54 27.93
N ARG A 392 0.05 10.11 29.10
CA ARG A 392 -0.16 9.35 30.35
C ARG A 392 -1.29 8.33 30.27
N ARG A 393 -2.31 8.59 29.44
CA ARG A 393 -3.47 7.69 29.25
C ARG A 393 -3.29 6.74 28.08
N TRP A 394 -2.22 6.92 27.30
CA TRP A 394 -1.99 6.17 26.09
C TRP A 394 -1.26 4.88 26.41
N GLU A 395 -1.79 3.76 25.95
CA GLU A 395 -1.20 2.45 26.19
C GLU A 395 -0.12 2.08 25.17
N GLY A 396 0.26 3.01 24.30
CA GLY A 396 1.20 2.76 23.22
C GLY A 396 0.57 2.16 21.97
N ASP A 397 -0.76 2.08 21.86
CA ASP A 397 -1.43 1.63 20.64
C ASP A 397 -1.14 2.58 19.46
N MET A 398 -0.80 2.03 18.30
CA MET A 398 -0.48 2.81 17.10
C MET A 398 -1.73 3.03 16.22
N GLU A 399 -2.90 3.27 16.79
CA GLU A 399 -4.15 3.40 16.02
C GLU A 399 -4.18 4.65 15.12
N ALA A 400 -4.87 4.56 13.97
CA ALA A 400 -5.01 5.67 13.03
C ALA A 400 -5.60 6.95 13.69
N ARG A 401 -6.48 6.81 14.68
CA ARG A 401 -7.10 7.96 15.36
C ARG A 401 -6.28 8.46 16.55
N SER A 402 -5.16 7.83 16.87
CA SER A 402 -4.39 8.16 18.07
C SER A 402 -3.52 9.40 17.84
N ALA A 403 -3.80 10.47 18.58
CA ALA A 403 -2.96 11.67 18.64
C ALA A 403 -1.59 11.36 19.29
N SER A 404 -1.58 10.49 20.30
CA SER A 404 -0.35 10.07 20.98
C SER A 404 0.57 9.26 20.06
N ALA A 405 0.00 8.38 19.21
CA ALA A 405 0.76 7.66 18.19
C ALA A 405 1.41 8.61 17.18
N LEU A 406 0.70 9.66 16.75
CA LEU A 406 1.29 10.71 15.90
C LEU A 406 2.50 11.37 16.57
N VAL A 407 2.35 11.80 17.83
CA VAL A 407 3.44 12.44 18.58
C VAL A 407 4.64 11.51 18.71
N TYR A 408 4.40 10.24 19.06
CA TYR A 408 5.46 9.24 19.20
C TYR A 408 6.20 8.98 17.89
N ALA A 409 5.46 8.75 16.79
CA ALA A 409 6.06 8.46 15.48
C ALA A 409 6.89 9.64 14.96
N VAL A 410 6.42 10.88 15.18
CA VAL A 410 7.16 12.09 14.81
C VAL A 410 8.38 12.28 15.70
N TRP A 411 8.22 12.17 17.01
CA TRP A 411 9.32 12.25 17.98
C TRP A 411 10.43 11.25 17.65
N ARG A 412 10.11 9.97 17.44
CA ARG A 412 11.08 8.94 17.06
C ARG A 412 11.89 9.35 15.83
N ARG A 413 11.22 9.86 14.78
CA ARG A 413 11.92 10.33 13.57
C ARG A 413 12.85 11.50 13.86
N GLU A 414 12.41 12.48 14.65
CA GLU A 414 13.24 13.63 15.00
C GLU A 414 14.42 13.24 15.90
N VAL A 415 14.28 12.24 16.78
CA VAL A 415 15.40 11.68 17.54
C VAL A 415 16.43 11.10 16.60
N LEU A 416 16.03 10.22 15.68
CA LEU A 416 16.96 9.58 14.74
C LEU A 416 17.63 10.60 13.80
N ARG A 417 16.88 11.63 13.40
CA ARG A 417 17.44 12.76 12.64
C ARG A 417 18.51 13.49 13.45
N ALA A 418 18.19 13.93 14.66
CA ALA A 418 19.14 14.65 15.50
C ALA A 418 20.36 13.79 15.88
N ALA A 419 20.16 12.49 16.06
CA ALA A 419 21.19 11.55 16.49
C ALA A 419 22.15 11.09 15.39
N LEU A 420 21.70 10.98 14.13
CA LEU A 420 22.44 10.28 13.07
C LEU A 420 22.66 11.10 11.80
N GLN A 421 22.05 12.28 11.68
CA GLN A 421 22.18 13.08 10.46
C GLN A 421 23.62 13.59 10.23
N ALA A 422 24.41 13.81 11.29
CA ALA A 422 25.78 14.28 11.16
C ALA A 422 26.69 13.21 10.53
N GLU A 423 26.48 11.94 10.89
CA GLU A 423 27.24 10.79 10.40
C GLU A 423 26.74 10.32 9.03
N LEU A 424 25.42 10.20 8.87
CA LEU A 424 24.81 9.60 7.67
C LEU A 424 24.50 10.59 6.56
N GLY A 425 24.43 11.89 6.88
CA GLY A 425 23.76 12.88 6.04
C GLY A 425 22.25 12.61 5.91
N GLU A 426 21.55 13.53 5.25
CA GLU A 426 20.09 13.42 5.04
C GLU A 426 19.72 12.18 4.21
N GLU A 427 20.50 11.91 3.17
CA GLU A 427 20.25 10.84 2.22
C GLU A 427 20.58 9.45 2.79
N GLY A 428 21.69 9.30 3.51
CA GLY A 428 22.04 8.05 4.18
C GLY A 428 21.03 7.69 5.28
N LEU A 429 20.58 8.69 6.05
CA LEU A 429 19.51 8.49 7.03
C LEU A 429 18.20 8.09 6.35
N ARG A 430 17.83 8.74 5.25
CA ARG A 430 16.63 8.40 4.48
C ARG A 430 16.68 6.94 3.99
N ARG A 431 17.82 6.50 3.44
CA ARG A 431 18.00 5.11 2.97
C ARG A 431 17.92 4.11 4.12
N LEU A 432 18.58 4.40 5.24
CA LEU A 432 18.50 3.56 6.45
C LEU A 432 17.04 3.40 6.91
N LEU A 433 16.29 4.51 6.98
CA LEU A 433 14.90 4.49 7.45
C LEU A 433 13.91 3.90 6.43
N ALA A 434 14.25 3.84 5.13
CA ALA A 434 13.37 3.29 4.09
C ALA A 434 13.03 1.81 4.31
N ARG A 435 13.96 1.02 4.90
CA ARG A 435 13.71 -0.39 5.28
C ARG A 435 13.20 -0.57 6.69
N ARG A 436 12.88 0.55 7.34
CA ARG A 436 12.22 0.65 8.64
C ARG A 436 12.87 -0.09 9.81
N PRO A 437 14.17 0.06 10.02
CA PRO A 437 14.76 -0.29 11.29
C PRO A 437 14.57 0.83 12.31
N ALA A 438 13.66 1.81 12.15
CA ALA A 438 13.68 3.04 12.97
C ALA A 438 13.55 2.73 14.48
N GLU A 439 12.64 1.83 14.84
CA GLU A 439 12.53 1.28 16.19
C GLU A 439 13.78 0.53 16.66
N THR A 440 14.37 -0.32 15.82
CA THR A 440 15.59 -1.07 16.14
C THR A 440 16.77 -0.13 16.35
N VAL A 441 16.93 0.86 15.46
CA VAL A 441 17.95 1.91 15.51
C VAL A 441 17.75 2.78 16.75
N LEU A 442 16.52 3.19 17.07
CA LEU A 442 16.26 3.96 18.28
C LEU A 442 16.61 3.13 19.53
N THR A 443 16.24 1.85 19.56
CA THR A 443 16.56 0.94 20.67
C THR A 443 18.07 0.84 20.86
N ALA A 444 18.80 0.60 19.77
CA ALA A 444 20.25 0.52 19.77
C ALA A 444 20.94 1.82 20.20
N TRP A 445 20.45 2.96 19.69
CA TRP A 445 20.98 4.28 20.04
C TRP A 445 20.75 4.62 21.51
N LEU A 446 19.53 4.35 22.04
CA LEU A 446 19.21 4.56 23.45
C LEU A 446 20.09 3.72 24.39
N ALA A 447 20.57 2.56 23.93
CA ALA A 447 21.44 1.68 24.71
C ALA A 447 22.88 2.22 24.88
N GLN A 448 23.29 3.26 24.13
CA GLN A 448 24.66 3.82 24.20
C GLN A 448 24.93 4.65 25.47
N GLY A 449 23.91 5.03 26.23
CA GLY A 449 24.08 5.65 27.55
C GLY A 449 23.95 7.18 27.58
N GLU A 450 24.76 7.84 28.42
CA GLU A 450 24.61 9.23 28.87
C GLU A 450 24.67 10.29 27.75
N GLY A 451 24.10 11.46 28.00
CA GLY A 451 24.16 12.62 27.09
C GLY A 451 23.06 12.67 26.02
N ARG A 452 22.10 11.74 26.08
CA ARG A 452 20.95 11.66 25.15
C ARG A 452 19.81 12.62 25.49
N GLU A 453 19.69 13.04 26.75
CA GLU A 453 18.56 13.82 27.26
C GLU A 453 18.36 15.14 26.49
N PRO A 454 19.41 15.93 26.16
CA PRO A 454 19.25 17.13 25.33
C PRO A 454 18.69 16.82 23.94
N ILE A 455 19.14 15.74 23.31
CA ILE A 455 18.68 15.31 21.98
C ILE A 455 17.22 14.87 22.05
N LEU A 456 16.85 14.06 23.04
CA LEU A 456 15.47 13.60 23.24
C LEU A 456 14.50 14.76 23.47
N GLN A 457 14.91 15.74 24.28
CA GLN A 457 14.11 16.91 24.61
C GLN A 457 13.92 17.84 23.41
N GLU A 458 15.00 18.11 22.67
CA GLU A 458 14.94 18.93 21.46
C GLU A 458 14.13 18.24 20.35
N ALA A 459 14.29 16.93 20.17
CA ALA A 459 13.49 16.15 19.22
C ALA A 459 11.99 16.20 19.57
N TYR A 460 11.64 16.18 20.86
CA TYR A 460 10.23 16.32 21.28
C TYR A 460 9.67 17.70 20.94
N ARG A 461 10.44 18.76 21.18
CA ARG A 461 10.08 20.12 20.77
C ARG A 461 9.88 20.21 19.25
N GLN A 462 10.82 19.67 18.47
CA GLN A 462 10.76 19.67 17.00
C GLN A 462 9.57 18.86 16.47
N ALA A 463 9.23 17.75 17.11
CA ALA A 463 8.08 16.95 16.75
C ALA A 463 6.77 17.74 16.88
N LEU A 464 6.58 18.45 18.00
CA LEU A 464 5.39 19.27 18.19
C LEU A 464 5.35 20.48 17.25
N VAL A 465 6.50 21.09 16.93
CA VAL A 465 6.58 22.15 15.90
C VAL A 465 6.18 21.61 14.53
N TRP A 466 6.66 20.42 14.16
CA TRP A 466 6.33 19.79 12.88
C TRP A 466 4.83 19.47 12.79
N ILE A 467 4.25 18.90 13.86
CA ILE A 467 2.82 18.59 13.94
C ILE A 467 1.99 19.87 13.88
N GLY A 468 2.33 20.89 14.68
CA GLY A 468 1.62 22.17 14.73
C GLY A 468 1.58 22.89 13.38
N ARG A 469 2.71 22.90 12.65
CA ARG A 469 2.77 23.49 11.29
C ARG A 469 1.86 22.80 10.28
N ARG A 470 1.59 21.50 10.45
CA ARG A 470 0.86 20.69 9.46
C ARG A 470 -0.60 20.44 9.82
N TYR A 471 -0.91 20.35 11.11
CA TYR A 471 -2.22 19.97 11.64
C TYR A 471 -2.80 20.99 12.64
N GLY A 472 -2.11 22.10 12.88
CA GLY A 472 -2.47 23.12 13.86
C GLY A 472 -2.09 22.74 15.29
N ASP A 473 -2.21 23.68 16.23
CA ASP A 473 -1.75 23.49 17.62
C ASP A 473 -2.78 22.82 18.54
N LEU A 474 -3.96 22.50 18.01
CA LEU A 474 -5.03 21.86 18.76
C LEU A 474 -4.85 20.34 18.79
N HIS A 475 -4.17 19.83 19.83
CA HIS A 475 -3.89 18.40 19.98
C HIS A 475 -5.11 17.46 19.91
N THR A 476 -6.32 17.95 20.19
CA THR A 476 -7.55 17.13 20.13
C THR A 476 -8.01 16.79 18.71
N ILE A 477 -7.47 17.44 17.67
CA ILE A 477 -7.77 17.12 16.26
C ILE A 477 -6.65 16.35 15.57
N TRP A 478 -5.56 16.04 16.30
CA TRP A 478 -4.45 15.27 15.76
C TRP A 478 -4.80 13.80 15.67
N GLU A 479 -4.42 13.17 14.57
CA GLU A 479 -4.67 11.76 14.32
C GLU A 479 -3.48 11.21 13.55
N TRP A 480 -2.94 10.08 13.98
CA TRP A 480 -1.83 9.41 13.30
C TRP A 480 -2.13 9.18 11.81
N GLY A 481 -3.32 8.72 11.50
CA GLY A 481 -3.79 8.42 10.15
C GLY A 481 -3.93 9.63 9.23
N LYS A 482 -3.86 10.87 9.74
CA LYS A 482 -3.75 12.09 8.90
C LYS A 482 -2.32 12.32 8.40
N ALA A 483 -1.32 11.78 9.09
CA ALA A 483 0.05 11.72 8.61
C ALA A 483 0.32 10.40 7.89
N HIS A 484 -0.24 9.33 8.44
CA HIS A 484 -0.09 7.94 8.01
C HIS A 484 -1.30 7.49 7.20
N ALA A 485 -1.34 7.92 5.95
CA ALA A 485 -2.45 7.61 5.05
C ALA A 485 -1.96 6.86 3.81
N ALA A 486 -2.80 5.94 3.34
CA ALA A 486 -2.62 5.28 2.06
C ALA A 486 -3.30 6.11 0.97
N PRO A 487 -2.54 6.69 0.03
CA PRO A 487 -3.12 7.42 -1.09
C PRO A 487 -3.64 6.40 -2.10
N LEU A 488 -4.93 6.47 -2.38
CA LEU A 488 -5.51 5.80 -3.53
C LEU A 488 -5.68 6.84 -4.64
N ARG A 489 -4.81 6.75 -5.64
CA ARG A 489 -4.82 7.65 -6.79
C ARG A 489 -4.48 6.86 -8.04
N ILE A 490 -5.43 6.75 -8.97
CA ILE A 490 -5.17 6.20 -10.30
C ILE A 490 -4.84 7.37 -11.22
N LEU A 491 -3.68 7.31 -11.87
CA LEU A 491 -3.23 8.40 -12.75
C LEU A 491 -4.20 8.58 -13.92
N GLY A 492 -4.59 9.84 -14.15
CA GLY A 492 -5.59 10.25 -15.14
C GLY A 492 -7.05 10.07 -14.71
N TRP A 493 -7.33 9.52 -13.53
CA TRP A 493 -8.68 9.51 -12.94
C TRP A 493 -8.91 10.76 -12.08
N PRO A 494 -10.15 11.33 -12.04
CA PRO A 494 -10.43 12.52 -11.26
C PRO A 494 -10.59 12.26 -9.75
N LEU A 495 -10.66 10.99 -9.34
CA LEU A 495 -10.94 10.59 -7.96
C LEU A 495 -9.64 10.23 -7.24
N HIS A 496 -9.45 10.83 -6.05
CA HIS A 496 -8.39 10.49 -5.11
C HIS A 496 -9.01 10.27 -3.74
N ALA A 497 -8.44 9.36 -2.96
CA ALA A 497 -8.78 9.17 -1.56
C ALA A 497 -7.50 8.98 -0.75
N GLU A 498 -7.48 9.49 0.47
CA GLU A 498 -6.46 9.17 1.45
C GLU A 498 -7.12 8.36 2.55
N ILE A 499 -6.67 7.12 2.72
CA ILE A 499 -7.25 6.17 3.67
C ILE A 499 -6.37 6.22 4.92
N PRO A 500 -6.87 6.71 6.07
CA PRO A 500 -6.09 6.77 7.30
C PRO A 500 -5.70 5.36 7.77
N VAL A 501 -4.42 5.15 8.08
CA VAL A 501 -3.86 3.87 8.51
C VAL A 501 -3.15 4.01 9.86
N GLY A 502 -3.33 3.02 10.75
CA GLY A 502 -2.56 2.89 11.98
C GLY A 502 -1.25 2.12 11.75
N GLY A 503 -0.62 1.68 12.83
CA GLY A 503 0.56 0.83 12.79
C GLY A 503 1.88 1.60 12.64
N ASP A 504 2.96 0.84 12.66
CA ASP A 504 4.33 1.25 12.37
C ASP A 504 5.13 0.08 11.77
N GLU A 505 6.46 0.15 11.77
CA GLU A 505 7.32 -0.91 11.26
C GLU A 505 7.32 -2.23 12.04
N ARG A 506 6.87 -2.21 13.30
CA ARG A 506 6.69 -3.41 14.12
C ARG A 506 5.32 -4.03 13.91
N ASP A 507 4.39 -3.29 13.29
CA ASP A 507 3.16 -3.88 12.82
C ASP A 507 3.48 -5.00 11.83
N ILE A 508 2.60 -6.01 11.85
CA ILE A 508 2.59 -7.09 10.86
C ILE A 508 2.06 -6.55 9.53
N TRP A 509 1.37 -5.40 9.60
CA TRP A 509 1.07 -4.51 8.49
C TRP A 509 2.10 -3.38 8.35
N PRO A 510 3.41 -3.63 8.13
CA PRO A 510 4.30 -2.54 7.86
C PRO A 510 3.90 -2.00 6.49
N THR A 511 3.26 -0.84 6.46
CA THR A 511 2.94 -0.05 5.28
C THR A 511 4.15 0.67 4.66
N PRO A 512 4.59 0.35 3.44
CA PRO A 512 5.77 0.94 2.80
C PRO A 512 5.75 2.43 2.89
N ILE A 513 6.85 2.96 3.41
CA ILE A 513 7.01 4.38 3.57
C ILE A 513 7.50 4.92 2.23
N ASP A 514 6.78 5.89 1.67
CA ASP A 514 7.35 6.71 0.61
C ASP A 514 8.66 7.32 1.13
N PRO A 515 9.82 7.00 0.54
CA PRO A 515 11.10 7.47 1.05
C PRO A 515 11.21 9.01 1.10
N VAL A 516 10.41 9.72 0.30
CA VAL A 516 10.33 11.19 0.33
C VAL A 516 9.20 11.71 1.21
N ARG A 517 8.17 10.91 1.46
CA ARG A 517 7.09 11.22 2.40
C ARG A 517 7.09 10.19 3.52
N PRO A 518 7.88 10.38 4.58
CA PRO A 518 8.20 9.35 5.57
C PRO A 518 7.02 8.78 6.37
N TYR A 519 5.81 9.34 6.21
CA TYR A 519 4.59 8.84 6.82
C TYR A 519 3.56 8.35 5.79
N TRP A 520 3.76 8.58 4.50
CA TRP A 520 2.83 8.11 3.49
C TRP A 520 3.03 6.62 3.25
N THR A 521 1.91 5.90 3.20
CA THR A 521 1.89 4.45 3.11
C THR A 521 1.42 3.98 1.74
N ALA A 522 1.91 2.86 1.20
CA ALA A 522 1.17 2.18 0.13
C ALA A 522 -0.14 1.55 0.66
N PHE A 523 -1.07 1.16 -0.20
CA PHE A 523 -2.37 0.55 0.14
C PHE A 523 -2.32 -0.99 0.07
N TRP A 524 -3.06 -1.72 0.95
CA TRP A 524 -2.86 -3.16 1.20
C TRP A 524 -4.14 -3.98 1.31
N PRO A 525 -4.26 -5.10 0.59
CA PRO A 525 -5.05 -6.26 1.02
C PRO A 525 -4.21 -7.20 1.90
N ALA A 526 -4.76 -7.71 3.00
CA ALA A 526 -4.25 -8.94 3.63
C ALA A 526 -5.03 -10.15 3.15
N LEU A 527 -4.32 -11.27 3.15
CA LEU A 527 -4.86 -12.58 2.93
C LEU A 527 -4.70 -13.38 4.21
N THR A 528 -5.80 -13.71 4.87
CA THR A 528 -5.79 -14.64 6.00
C THR A 528 -6.21 -16.01 5.49
N VAL A 529 -5.32 -16.99 5.62
CA VAL A 529 -5.60 -18.38 5.27
C VAL A 529 -5.71 -19.15 6.57
N ARG A 530 -6.89 -19.68 6.86
CA ARG A 530 -7.11 -20.49 8.05
C ARG A 530 -6.84 -21.95 7.70
N SER A 531 -6.31 -22.73 8.65
CA SER A 531 -6.22 -24.19 8.47
C SER A 531 -7.58 -24.74 8.01
N GLY A 532 -7.58 -25.46 6.88
CA GLY A 532 -8.80 -25.85 6.14
C GLY A 532 -8.85 -25.27 4.72
N SER A 533 -9.99 -25.42 4.04
CA SER A 533 -10.21 -24.99 2.65
C SER A 533 -10.68 -23.54 2.49
N GLU A 534 -10.67 -22.74 3.57
CA GLU A 534 -11.21 -21.37 3.57
C GLU A 534 -10.11 -20.30 3.57
N VAL A 535 -10.14 -19.46 2.53
CA VAL A 535 -9.27 -18.29 2.39
C VAL A 535 -10.11 -17.04 2.65
N LYS A 536 -9.77 -16.29 3.71
CA LYS A 536 -10.42 -15.02 4.05
C LYS A 536 -9.53 -13.87 3.59
N VAL A 537 -9.95 -13.17 2.54
CA VAL A 537 -9.28 -11.93 2.10
C VAL A 537 -9.80 -10.76 2.94
N GLU A 538 -8.94 -10.12 3.71
CA GLU A 538 -9.25 -8.88 4.44
C GLU A 538 -8.64 -7.70 3.68
N THR A 539 -9.48 -6.91 3.04
CA THR A 539 -9.02 -5.74 2.30
C THR A 539 -9.16 -4.47 3.13
N ALA A 540 -8.22 -3.54 2.96
CA ALA A 540 -8.42 -2.19 3.48
C ALA A 540 -9.69 -1.57 2.85
N PRO A 541 -10.40 -0.68 3.59
CA PRO A 541 -11.63 -0.07 3.12
C PRO A 541 -11.40 0.61 1.76
N THR A 542 -12.19 0.21 0.77
CA THR A 542 -12.16 0.81 -0.57
C THR A 542 -13.18 1.92 -0.69
N PRO A 543 -12.91 2.92 -1.56
CA PRO A 543 -13.95 3.85 -1.94
C PRO A 543 -15.10 3.11 -2.61
N TRP A 544 -16.32 3.58 -2.35
CA TRP A 544 -17.55 3.04 -2.92
C TRP A 544 -17.54 2.95 -4.46
N TRP A 545 -16.73 3.76 -5.15
CA TRP A 545 -16.63 3.79 -6.63
C TRP A 545 -15.63 2.78 -7.20
N TRP A 546 -14.81 2.15 -6.35
CA TRP A 546 -13.93 1.04 -6.70
C TRP A 546 -14.23 -0.14 -5.76
N PRO A 547 -15.39 -0.81 -5.92
CA PRO A 547 -15.59 -2.08 -5.24
C PRO A 547 -14.48 -3.02 -5.71
N TRP A 548 -13.78 -3.64 -4.76
CA TRP A 548 -12.87 -4.73 -5.08
C TRP A 548 -13.60 -5.72 -6.02
N PRO A 549 -12.96 -6.17 -7.10
CA PRO A 549 -13.47 -7.29 -7.89
C PRO A 549 -13.80 -8.45 -6.97
#